data_AF-A0A955RVL2-F1
#
_entry.id   AF-A0A955RVL2-F1
#
_cell.length_a   1.000
_cell.length_b   1.000
_cell.length_c   1.000
_cell.angle_alpha   90.00
_cell.angle_beta   90.00
_cell.angle_gamma   90.00
#
_symmetry.space_group_name_H-M   'P 1'
#
loop_
_entity.id
_entity.type
_entity.pdbx_description
1 polymer ?
#
loop_
_entity_poly.entity_id
_entity_poly.type
_entity_poly.pdbx_seq_one_letter_code
_entity_poly.pdbx_strand_id
1 'polypeptide(L)'
;MFDLAVDTDPGWVRIITDNFDDFLADHADCERKASAMVLNLIAKCPDEKSIIKPLIDLSLEELLHFRQVYELILKRGLSLNRRMHSDPYVNRLISHCRSGLEHRLLDKMLVLAVVEARGAERFGI
;
A
#
# COMPACT_ATOMS: atom_id res chain seq x y z
N MET A 1 15.51 7.38 -0.51
CA MET A 1 14.83 6.06 -0.46
C MET A 1 15.89 5.03 -0.08
N PHE A 2 15.54 4.00 0.67
CA PHE A 2 16.49 2.94 1.04
C PHE A 2 16.47 1.82 0.00
N ASP A 3 17.55 1.05 -0.09
CA ASP A 3 17.65 -0.06 -1.04
C ASP A 3 16.87 -1.28 -0.55
N LEU A 4 16.11 -1.90 -1.46
CA LEU A 4 15.44 -3.16 -1.20
C LEU A 4 16.45 -4.31 -1.25
N ALA A 5 16.27 -5.33 -0.41
CA ALA A 5 17.23 -6.43 -0.30
C ALA A 5 17.29 -7.34 -1.54
N VAL A 6 16.26 -7.30 -2.39
CA VAL A 6 16.11 -8.14 -3.58
C VAL A 6 15.39 -7.33 -4.65
N ASP A 7 15.81 -7.44 -5.90
CA ASP A 7 15.15 -6.79 -7.04
C ASP A 7 13.83 -7.50 -7.41
N THR A 8 12.91 -6.81 -8.07
CA THR A 8 11.72 -7.44 -8.64
C THR A 8 12.13 -8.45 -9.72
N ASP A 9 11.50 -9.62 -9.71
CA ASP A 9 11.70 -10.66 -10.72
C ASP A 9 11.41 -10.09 -12.13
N PRO A 10 12.32 -10.22 -13.11
CA PRO A 10 12.12 -9.69 -14.47
C PRO A 10 10.86 -10.21 -15.17
N GLY A 11 10.34 -11.37 -14.77
CA GLY A 11 9.08 -11.93 -15.26
C GLY A 11 7.83 -11.25 -14.71
N TRP A 12 7.94 -10.43 -13.65
CA TRP A 12 6.82 -9.75 -13.01
C TRP A 12 6.06 -8.83 -13.96
N VAL A 13 6.78 -8.05 -14.77
CA VAL A 13 6.18 -7.13 -15.76
C VAL A 13 5.32 -7.92 -16.74
N ARG A 14 5.83 -9.04 -17.27
CA ARG A 14 5.10 -9.88 -18.22
C ARG A 14 3.79 -10.40 -17.61
N ILE A 15 3.85 -10.90 -16.37
CA ILE A 15 2.66 -11.43 -15.67
C ILE A 15 1.59 -10.35 -15.55
N ILE A 16 1.97 -9.10 -15.24
CA ILE A 16 1.02 -8.00 -15.08
C ILE A 16 0.49 -7.51 -16.41
N THR A 17 1.33 -7.37 -17.43
CA THR A 17 0.86 -6.94 -18.75
C THR A 17 -0.11 -7.95 -19.35
N ASP A 18 0.08 -9.25 -19.08
CA ASP A 18 -0.82 -10.32 -19.52
C ASP A 18 -2.17 -10.32 -18.75
N ASN A 19 -2.22 -9.73 -17.55
CA ASN A 19 -3.39 -9.73 -16.65
C ASN A 19 -3.71 -8.32 -16.11
N PHE A 20 -3.57 -7.30 -16.97
CA PHE A 20 -3.51 -5.91 -16.53
C PHE A 20 -4.79 -5.40 -15.87
N ASP A 21 -5.95 -5.89 -16.32
CA ASP A 21 -7.25 -5.48 -15.77
C ASP A 21 -7.43 -5.98 -14.32
N ASP A 22 -6.98 -7.21 -14.03
CA ASP A 22 -6.96 -7.77 -12.67
C ASP A 22 -5.95 -7.02 -11.79
N PHE A 23 -4.78 -6.70 -12.34
CA PHE A 23 -3.78 -5.88 -11.67
C PHE A 23 -4.33 -4.50 -11.29
N LEU A 24 -5.06 -3.81 -12.17
CA LEU A 24 -5.67 -2.52 -11.86
C LEU A 24 -6.65 -2.61 -10.69
N ALA A 25 -7.49 -3.64 -10.66
CA ALA A 25 -8.45 -3.85 -9.59
C ALA A 25 -7.76 -4.14 -8.24
N ASP A 26 -6.70 -4.96 -8.25
CA ASP A 26 -5.88 -5.24 -7.07
C ASP A 26 -5.12 -3.99 -6.59
N HIS A 27 -4.51 -3.24 -7.53
CA HIS A 27 -3.78 -2.02 -7.22
C HIS A 27 -4.71 -0.96 -6.58
N ALA A 28 -5.92 -0.76 -7.11
CA ALA A 28 -6.90 0.11 -6.47
C ALA A 28 -7.23 -0.35 -5.02
N ASP A 29 -7.32 -1.64 -4.79
CA ASP A 29 -7.49 -2.18 -3.44
C ASP A 29 -6.28 -1.94 -2.55
N CYS A 30 -5.05 -2.01 -3.08
CA CYS A 30 -3.82 -1.67 -2.36
C CYS A 30 -3.80 -0.20 -1.93
N GLU A 31 -4.04 0.74 -2.83
CA GLU A 31 -4.06 2.19 -2.53
C GLU A 31 -5.07 2.52 -1.43
N ARG A 32 -6.29 1.97 -1.55
CA ARG A 32 -7.33 2.20 -0.55
C ARG A 32 -6.99 1.56 0.81
N LYS A 33 -6.35 0.38 0.83
CA LYS A 33 -5.88 -0.27 2.06
C LYS A 33 -4.74 0.52 2.71
N ALA A 34 -3.81 1.07 1.92
CA ALA A 34 -2.71 1.90 2.41
C ALA A 34 -3.26 3.13 3.13
N SER A 35 -4.16 3.89 2.48
CA SER A 35 -4.84 5.03 3.09
C SER A 35 -5.55 4.65 4.40
N ALA A 36 -6.34 3.57 4.38
CA ALA A 36 -7.07 3.11 5.57
C ALA A 36 -6.15 2.66 6.72
N MET A 37 -5.01 2.04 6.39
CA MET A 37 -4.02 1.63 7.39
C MET A 37 -3.35 2.82 8.06
N VAL A 38 -3.06 3.88 7.31
CA VAL A 38 -2.51 5.12 7.85
C VAL A 38 -3.51 5.83 8.77
N LEU A 39 -4.78 5.91 8.39
CA LEU A 39 -5.84 6.42 9.29
C LEU A 39 -5.98 5.58 10.56
N ASN A 40 -5.82 4.26 10.46
CA ASN A 40 -5.84 3.38 11.62
C ASN A 40 -4.64 3.62 12.57
N LEU A 41 -3.49 3.99 12.04
CA LEU A 41 -2.32 4.36 12.83
C LEU A 41 -2.56 5.65 13.60
N ILE A 42 -3.08 6.69 12.94
CA ILE A 42 -3.43 7.97 13.57
C ILE A 42 -4.39 7.74 14.75
N ALA A 43 -5.44 6.95 14.54
CA ALA A 43 -6.44 6.65 15.57
C ALA A 43 -5.85 5.90 16.79
N LYS A 44 -4.75 5.17 16.62
CA LYS A 44 -4.11 4.38 17.69
C LYS A 44 -3.02 5.13 18.44
N CYS A 45 -2.49 6.20 17.85
CA CYS A 45 -1.36 6.95 18.40
C CYS A 45 -1.65 8.47 18.43
N PRO A 46 -2.76 8.92 19.05
CA PRO A 46 -3.17 10.32 19.01
C PRO A 46 -2.18 11.28 19.70
N ASP A 47 -1.37 10.78 20.62
CA ASP A 47 -0.40 11.56 21.38
C ASP A 47 0.92 11.82 20.61
N GLU A 48 1.15 11.10 19.51
CA GLU A 48 2.35 11.22 18.65
C GLU A 48 2.28 12.41 17.70
N LYS A 49 2.09 13.61 18.26
CA LYS A 49 1.76 14.85 17.53
C LYS A 49 2.73 15.19 16.39
N SER A 50 3.99 14.78 16.48
CA SER A 50 5.03 15.05 15.48
C SER A 50 4.79 14.33 14.15
N ILE A 51 4.10 13.18 14.15
CA ILE A 51 3.86 12.37 12.96
C ILE A 51 2.42 12.45 12.44
N ILE A 52 1.47 12.98 13.22
CA ILE A 52 0.05 13.03 12.83
C ILE A 52 -0.15 13.76 11.50
N LYS A 53 0.42 14.96 11.34
CA LYS A 53 0.26 15.74 10.11
C LYS A 53 0.88 15.01 8.90
N PRO A 54 2.14 14.54 8.94
CA PRO A 54 2.70 13.70 7.86
C PRO A 54 1.86 12.47 7.51
N LEU A 55 1.28 11.78 8.51
CA LEU A 55 0.40 10.63 8.25
C LEU A 55 -0.93 11.04 7.60
N ILE A 56 -1.50 12.18 7.96
CA ILE A 56 -2.69 12.70 7.27
C ILE A 56 -2.37 12.97 5.80
N ASP A 57 -1.27 13.67 5.54
CA ASP A 57 -0.85 14.01 4.18
C ASP A 57 -0.63 12.73 3.34
N LEU A 58 0.05 11.72 3.91
CA LEU A 58 0.22 10.41 3.28
C LEU A 58 -1.12 9.71 3.00
N SER A 59 -2.04 9.69 3.96
CA SER A 59 -3.36 9.06 3.75
C SER A 59 -4.17 9.72 2.62
N LEU A 60 -4.04 11.05 2.48
CA LEU A 60 -4.67 11.80 1.39
C LEU A 60 -4.02 11.50 0.04
N GLU A 61 -2.70 11.35 0.00
CA GLU A 61 -1.95 10.95 -1.20
C GLU A 61 -2.39 9.57 -1.71
N GLU A 62 -2.46 8.57 -0.85
CA GLU A 62 -2.92 7.22 -1.29
C GLU A 62 -4.39 7.21 -1.68
N LEU A 63 -5.22 8.06 -1.07
CA LEU A 63 -6.61 8.21 -1.50
C LEU A 63 -6.72 8.88 -2.88
N LEU A 64 -5.79 9.79 -3.20
CA LEU A 64 -5.66 10.39 -4.52
C LEU A 64 -5.21 9.35 -5.56
N HIS A 65 -4.22 8.51 -5.23
CA HIS A 65 -3.81 7.38 -6.08
C HIS A 65 -4.97 6.43 -6.34
N PHE A 66 -5.70 6.01 -5.30
CA PHE A 66 -6.90 5.19 -5.45
C PHE A 66 -7.91 5.82 -6.43
N ARG A 67 -8.17 7.13 -6.31
CA ARG A 67 -9.07 7.84 -7.23
C ARG A 67 -8.57 7.77 -8.67
N GLN A 68 -7.28 7.99 -8.91
CA GLN A 68 -6.70 7.93 -10.25
C GLN A 68 -6.84 6.53 -10.87
N VAL A 69 -6.52 5.49 -10.10
CA VAL A 69 -6.67 4.09 -10.56
C VAL A 69 -8.15 3.77 -10.82
N TYR A 70 -9.05 4.23 -9.96
CA TYR A 70 -10.50 4.05 -10.16
C TYR A 70 -10.99 4.72 -11.46
N GLU A 71 -10.52 5.92 -11.79
CA GLU A 71 -10.84 6.56 -13.06
C GLU A 71 -10.33 5.75 -14.27
N LEU A 72 -9.16 5.11 -14.16
CA LEU A 72 -8.63 4.20 -15.19
C LEU A 72 -9.48 2.95 -15.33
N ILE A 73 -9.90 2.33 -14.21
CA ILE A 73 -10.81 1.18 -14.18
C ILE A 73 -12.11 1.52 -14.93
N LEU A 74 -12.73 2.68 -14.63
CA LEU A 74 -13.96 3.12 -15.31
C LEU A 74 -13.75 3.37 -16.80
N LYS A 75 -12.64 4.01 -17.19
CA LYS A 75 -12.29 4.25 -18.61
C LYS A 75 -12.15 2.96 -19.41
N ARG A 76 -11.80 1.84 -18.75
CA ARG A 76 -11.69 0.51 -19.36
C ARG A 76 -13.00 -0.29 -19.31
N GLY A 77 -14.08 0.28 -18.78
CA GLY A 77 -15.37 -0.44 -18.62
C GLY A 77 -15.33 -1.51 -17.53
N LEU A 78 -14.36 -1.45 -16.62
CA LEU A 78 -14.19 -2.37 -15.51
C LEU A 78 -14.90 -1.85 -14.25
N SER A 79 -14.91 -2.67 -13.20
CA SER A 79 -15.45 -2.32 -11.89
C SER A 79 -14.50 -2.77 -10.78
N LEU A 80 -14.58 -2.14 -9.62
CA LEU A 80 -13.81 -2.56 -8.44
C LEU A 80 -14.17 -3.99 -8.02
N ASN A 81 -13.22 -4.65 -7.36
CA ASN A 81 -13.44 -5.97 -6.78
C ASN A 81 -14.63 -5.94 -5.81
N ARG A 82 -15.58 -6.88 -5.99
CA ARG A 82 -16.72 -7.04 -5.07
C ARG A 82 -16.29 -7.47 -3.67
N ARG A 83 -15.15 -8.13 -3.55
CA ARG A 83 -14.56 -8.57 -2.29
C ARG A 83 -13.11 -8.16 -2.29
N MET A 84 -12.70 -7.48 -1.23
CA MET A 84 -11.28 -7.25 -0.99
C MET A 84 -10.59 -8.55 -0.64
N HIS A 85 -9.56 -8.90 -1.40
CA HIS A 85 -8.70 -10.01 -1.05
C HIS A 85 -7.69 -9.59 0.02
N SER A 86 -7.42 -10.56 0.92
CA SER A 86 -6.38 -10.41 1.93
C SER A 86 -5.02 -10.49 1.24
N ASP A 87 -4.14 -9.52 1.50
CA ASP A 87 -2.83 -9.45 0.86
C ASP A 87 -1.81 -10.32 1.63
N PRO A 88 -1.35 -11.46 1.07
CA PRO A 88 -0.41 -12.35 1.76
C PRO A 88 0.99 -11.75 1.91
N TYR A 89 1.38 -10.75 1.11
CA TYR A 89 2.66 -10.05 1.23
C TYR A 89 2.63 -9.13 2.44
N VAL A 90 1.66 -8.21 2.50
CA VAL A 90 1.51 -7.25 3.61
C VAL A 90 1.25 -7.97 4.93
N ASN A 91 0.39 -9.00 4.93
CA ASN A 91 0.12 -9.76 6.15
C ASN A 91 1.35 -10.49 6.70
N ARG A 92 2.22 -11.03 5.82
CA ARG A 92 3.48 -11.64 6.25
C ARG A 92 4.40 -10.61 6.88
N LEU A 93 4.53 -9.42 6.29
CA LEU A 93 5.31 -8.33 6.89
C LEU A 93 4.76 -7.92 8.27
N ILE A 94 3.43 -7.72 8.38
CA ILE A 94 2.77 -7.37 9.64
C ILE A 94 2.95 -8.46 10.70
N SER A 95 3.07 -9.74 10.31
CA SER A 95 3.29 -10.84 11.24
C SER A 95 4.64 -10.78 11.97
N HIS A 96 5.62 -10.04 11.43
CA HIS A 96 6.91 -9.77 12.06
C HIS A 96 6.90 -8.56 13.00
N CYS A 97 5.82 -7.77 13.03
CA CYS A 97 5.71 -6.63 13.94
C CYS A 97 5.61 -7.08 15.39
N ARG A 98 6.34 -6.40 16.27
CA ARG A 98 6.30 -6.60 17.71
C ARG A 98 4.94 -6.21 18.30
N SER A 99 4.68 -6.75 19.48
CA SER A 99 3.53 -6.42 20.32
C SER A 99 3.84 -5.22 21.23
N GLY A 100 2.79 -4.56 21.75
CA GLY A 100 2.89 -3.33 22.54
C GLY A 100 2.71 -2.07 21.69
N LEU A 101 2.18 -0.99 22.28
CA LEU A 101 1.74 0.20 21.53
C LEU A 101 2.89 0.87 20.76
N GLU A 102 3.98 1.22 21.47
CA GLU A 102 5.12 1.96 20.90
C GLU A 102 5.87 1.17 19.83
N HIS A 103 6.27 -0.08 20.13
CA HIS A 103 6.99 -0.92 19.17
C HIS A 103 6.15 -1.23 17.93
N ARG A 104 4.84 -1.41 18.09
CA ARG A 104 3.94 -1.73 16.98
C ARG A 104 3.72 -0.54 16.04
N LEU A 105 3.76 0.69 16.54
CA LEU A 105 3.72 1.88 15.70
C LEU A 105 4.95 1.92 14.78
N LEU A 106 6.14 1.86 15.37
CA LEU A 106 7.40 1.89 14.63
C LEU A 106 7.46 0.77 13.57
N ASP A 107 7.16 -0.47 13.97
CA ASP A 107 7.23 -1.61 13.05
C ASP A 107 6.24 -1.49 11.90
N LYS A 108 5.04 -0.95 12.15
CA LYS A 108 4.06 -0.69 11.08
C LYS A 108 4.50 0.43 10.14
N MET A 109 5.16 1.48 10.66
CA MET A 109 5.72 2.52 9.80
C MET A 109 6.85 1.97 8.92
N LEU A 110 7.67 1.07 9.45
CA LEU A 110 8.71 0.37 8.67
C LEU A 110 8.09 -0.53 7.59
N VAL A 111 7.03 -1.29 7.92
CA VAL A 111 6.30 -2.11 6.95
C VAL A 111 5.71 -1.25 5.83
N LEU A 112 5.07 -0.13 6.18
CA LEU A 112 4.57 0.85 5.21
C LEU A 112 5.69 1.32 4.28
N ALA A 113 6.82 1.74 4.85
CA ALA A 113 7.96 2.20 4.07
C ALA A 113 8.50 1.13 3.10
N VAL A 114 8.50 -0.15 3.50
CA VAL A 114 8.91 -1.29 2.63
C VAL A 114 7.90 -1.54 1.52
N VAL A 115 6.59 -1.43 1.80
CA VAL A 115 5.54 -1.57 0.80
C VAL A 115 5.65 -0.45 -0.24
N GLU A 116 5.81 0.79 0.20
CA GLU A 116 5.99 1.95 -0.69
C GLU A 116 7.26 1.85 -1.52
N ALA A 117 8.39 1.47 -0.93
CA ALA A 117 9.64 1.29 -1.66
C ALA A 117 9.51 0.19 -2.73
N ARG A 118 8.81 -0.91 -2.45
CA ARG A 118 8.54 -1.96 -3.45
C ARG A 118 7.58 -1.49 -4.54
N GLY A 119 6.57 -0.70 -4.20
CA GLY A 119 5.67 -0.08 -5.17
C GLY A 119 6.45 0.85 -6.13
N ALA A 120 7.24 1.76 -5.58
CA ALA A 120 8.07 2.69 -6.34
C ALA A 120 9.08 1.97 -7.24
N GLU A 121 9.74 0.93 -6.74
CA GLU A 121 10.66 0.12 -7.55
C GLU A 121 9.93 -0.54 -8.72
N ARG A 122 8.77 -1.17 -8.47
CA ARG A 122 7.97 -1.82 -9.52
C ARG A 122 7.41 -0.87 -10.57
N PHE A 123 6.97 0.33 -10.17
CA PHE A 123 6.49 1.35 -11.10
C PHE A 123 7.62 2.03 -11.88
N GLY A 124 8.88 1.88 -11.43
CA GLY A 124 10.07 2.37 -12.12
C GLY A 124 10.63 1.43 -13.18
N ILE A 125 10.10 0.21 -13.33
CA ILE A 125 10.49 -0.79 -14.34
C ILE A 125 9.73 -0.52 -15.65
#